data_AF-A0AAD3MN30-F1
#
_entry.id   AF-A0AAD3MN30-F1
#
_cell.length_a   1.000
_cell.length_b   1.000
_cell.length_c   1.000
_cell.angle_alpha   90.00
_cell.angle_beta   90.00
_cell.angle_gamma   90.00
#
_symmetry.space_group_name_H-M   'P 1'
#
loop_
_entity.id
_entity.type
_entity.pdbx_description
1 polymer ?
#
loop_
_entity_poly.entity_id
_entity_poly.type
_entity_poly.pdbx_seq_one_letter_code
_entity_poly.pdbx_strand_id
1 'polypeptide(L)'
;MGDLRTVTRALKGGGSKGRSWKWREMLRFPHISQCEDLAMSIERDYYSLCVKQPIGKKLFQLFCRSRPDLQNYISLHDALDAFETKCDEERRDFGVSIIQRFLMSQSNQCVPVVLPHEQSCIQSLEFDPCGDVFHDCREDLHEYLSGEPFLQYQDSMFFDRFLQWKMVERQPITKHAFRQYRLLGKGGFGEVWACQVRATGMMYACKKLEKTHVKKRRGESMALNEKQILEGLDSRFVVNLAYAYETKHALCMVLTMMNGGDLRFHIYNIGVPGLEKDRVRFNAAEVCCGLIHLHQESIVYRISTYPCFRAKVRDRR
;
A
#
# COMPACT_ATOMS: atom_id res chain seq x y z
N MET A 1 -2.94 -27.49 -17.73
CA MET A 1 -2.92 -27.33 -16.26
C MET A 1 -1.58 -26.76 -15.86
N GLY A 2 -1.52 -25.56 -15.27
CA GLY A 2 -0.25 -24.93 -14.89
C GLY A 2 0.36 -25.60 -13.67
N ASP A 3 1.50 -26.28 -13.84
CA ASP A 3 2.27 -26.98 -12.81
C ASP A 3 2.64 -26.06 -11.62
N LEU A 4 2.58 -26.60 -10.39
CA LEU A 4 3.06 -25.98 -9.14
C LEU A 4 4.44 -25.33 -9.33
N ARG A 5 5.31 -25.97 -10.11
CA ARG A 5 6.66 -25.49 -10.45
C ARG A 5 6.66 -24.14 -11.16
N THR A 6 5.66 -23.88 -12.01
CA THR A 6 5.52 -22.63 -12.78
C THR A 6 5.22 -21.45 -11.87
N VAL A 7 4.35 -21.65 -10.87
CA VAL A 7 3.98 -20.61 -9.90
C VAL A 7 5.13 -20.36 -8.94
N THR A 8 5.80 -21.39 -8.45
CA THR A 8 7.00 -21.24 -7.60
C THR A 8 8.12 -20.51 -8.34
N ARG A 9 8.31 -20.76 -9.65
CA ARG A 9 9.28 -20.03 -10.48
C ARG A 9 8.88 -18.55 -10.68
N ALA A 10 7.59 -18.26 -10.82
CA ALA A 10 7.08 -16.90 -10.92
C ALA A 10 7.17 -16.15 -9.58
N LEU A 11 6.97 -16.82 -8.44
CA LEU A 11 7.08 -16.25 -7.09
C LEU A 11 8.53 -16.01 -6.66
N LYS A 12 9.46 -16.91 -7.02
CA LYS A 12 10.91 -16.73 -6.78
C LYS A 12 11.55 -15.63 -7.65
N GLY A 13 10.79 -15.05 -8.59
CA GLY A 13 11.28 -14.11 -9.61
C GLY A 13 11.05 -12.62 -9.31
N GLY A 14 10.78 -12.24 -8.07
CA GLY A 14 10.61 -10.83 -7.70
C GLY A 14 11.75 -9.95 -8.23
N GLY A 15 11.41 -8.92 -9.01
CA GLY A 15 12.38 -8.06 -9.69
C GLY A 15 12.81 -8.57 -11.07
N SER A 16 12.27 -7.96 -12.13
CA SER A 16 12.58 -8.18 -13.56
C SER A 16 12.20 -9.54 -14.18
N LYS A 17 12.25 -10.66 -13.43
CA LYS A 17 11.94 -12.00 -13.97
C LYS A 17 10.42 -12.19 -14.12
N GLY A 18 9.96 -12.30 -15.37
CA GLY A 18 8.55 -12.60 -15.71
C GLY A 18 7.82 -11.50 -16.48
N ARG A 19 8.42 -10.32 -16.66
CA ARG A 19 7.86 -9.25 -17.50
C ARG A 19 7.70 -9.71 -18.95
N SER A 20 6.70 -9.18 -19.63
CA SER A 20 6.57 -9.27 -21.08
C SER A 20 7.79 -8.60 -21.73
N TRP A 21 8.32 -9.14 -22.82
CA TRP A 21 9.40 -8.48 -23.56
C TRP A 21 9.01 -7.08 -24.06
N LYS A 22 7.71 -6.86 -24.31
CA LYS A 22 7.11 -5.56 -24.66
C LYS A 22 6.77 -4.65 -23.46
N TRP A 23 7.22 -4.94 -22.24
CA TRP A 23 6.75 -4.18 -21.06
C TRP A 23 6.99 -2.67 -21.14
N ARG A 24 8.07 -2.23 -21.80
CA ARG A 24 8.37 -0.80 -22.03
C ARG A 24 7.37 -0.14 -22.97
N GLU A 25 6.84 -0.88 -23.94
CA GLU A 25 5.79 -0.41 -24.84
C GLU A 25 4.45 -0.36 -24.10
N MET A 26 4.17 -1.36 -23.27
CA MET A 26 2.93 -1.42 -22.46
C MET A 26 2.82 -0.32 -21.41
N LEU A 27 3.95 0.18 -20.89
CA LEU A 27 4.01 1.25 -19.88
C LEU A 27 4.69 2.51 -20.44
N ARG A 28 4.59 2.74 -21.75
CA ARG A 28 5.16 3.92 -22.38
C ARG A 28 4.43 5.15 -21.85
N PHE A 29 5.19 6.16 -21.42
CA PHE A 29 4.58 7.43 -21.03
C PHE A 29 4.01 8.16 -22.24
N PRO A 30 2.83 8.77 -22.09
CA PRO A 30 2.31 9.69 -23.09
C PRO A 30 3.18 10.94 -23.18
N HIS A 31 3.07 11.66 -24.30
CA HIS A 31 3.65 12.99 -24.41
C HIS A 31 2.96 13.95 -23.42
N ILE A 32 3.67 14.96 -22.91
CA ILE A 32 3.13 15.82 -21.85
C ILE A 32 1.86 16.56 -22.27
N SER A 33 1.74 16.92 -23.56
CA SER A 33 0.52 17.55 -24.11
C SER A 33 -0.72 16.65 -24.03
N GLN A 34 -0.54 15.32 -23.94
CA GLN A 34 -1.66 14.39 -23.76
C GLN A 34 -2.14 14.33 -22.30
N CYS A 35 -1.45 15.01 -21.38
CA CYS A 35 -1.80 15.08 -19.97
C CYS A 35 -2.59 16.36 -19.62
N GLU A 36 -2.83 17.28 -20.56
CA GLU A 36 -3.44 18.61 -20.29
C GLU A 36 -4.82 18.50 -19.64
N ASP A 37 -5.72 17.68 -20.18
CA ASP A 37 -7.06 17.44 -19.61
C ASP A 37 -6.97 16.88 -18.18
N LEU A 38 -6.01 15.99 -17.95
CA LEU A 38 -5.77 15.44 -16.61
C LEU A 38 -5.24 16.53 -15.67
N ALA A 39 -4.33 17.39 -16.13
CA ALA A 39 -3.79 18.48 -15.34
C ALA A 39 -4.88 19.45 -14.88
N MET A 40 -5.87 19.74 -15.72
CA MET A 40 -6.99 20.63 -15.38
C MET A 40 -8.01 19.96 -14.44
N SER A 41 -8.22 18.65 -14.58
CA SER A 41 -9.27 17.92 -13.85
C SER A 41 -8.83 17.31 -12.52
N ILE A 42 -7.52 17.15 -12.29
CA ILE A 42 -7.01 16.47 -11.09
C ILE A 42 -7.11 17.36 -9.85
N GLU A 43 -7.69 16.81 -8.78
CA GLU A 43 -7.76 17.45 -7.47
C GLU A 43 -6.36 17.70 -6.90
N ARG A 44 -6.09 18.94 -6.48
CA ARG A 44 -4.80 19.40 -5.99
C ARG A 44 -4.69 19.35 -4.47
N ASP A 45 -5.01 18.18 -3.91
CA ASP A 45 -4.89 17.93 -2.47
C ASP A 45 -3.50 17.37 -2.12
N TYR A 46 -2.77 18.06 -1.26
CA TYR A 46 -1.41 17.68 -0.85
C TYR A 46 -1.37 16.28 -0.21
N TYR A 47 -2.29 15.98 0.72
CA TYR A 47 -2.28 14.70 1.42
C TYR A 47 -2.59 13.54 0.47
N SER A 48 -3.49 13.72 -0.49
CA SER A 48 -3.79 12.75 -1.53
C SER A 48 -2.58 12.54 -2.45
N LEU A 49 -2.02 13.61 -3.02
CA LEU A 49 -1.01 13.49 -4.07
C LEU A 49 0.38 13.15 -3.51
N CYS A 50 0.78 13.78 -2.41
CA CYS A 50 2.15 13.77 -1.90
C CYS A 50 2.35 12.92 -0.64
N VAL A 51 1.28 12.48 0.03
CA VAL A 51 1.38 11.62 1.23
C VAL A 51 0.84 10.21 0.96
N LYS A 52 -0.43 10.10 0.57
CA LYS A 52 -1.13 8.81 0.37
C LYS A 52 -0.65 8.05 -0.86
N GLN A 53 -0.38 8.75 -1.96
CA GLN A 53 0.00 8.10 -3.22
C GLN A 53 1.51 7.83 -3.31
N PRO A 54 1.97 6.57 -3.40
CA PRO A 54 3.41 6.28 -3.32
C PRO A 54 4.27 6.92 -4.42
N ILE A 55 3.76 6.99 -5.66
CA ILE A 55 4.48 7.61 -6.77
C ILE A 55 4.54 9.13 -6.59
N GLY A 56 3.44 9.76 -6.17
CA GLY A 56 3.41 11.19 -5.92
C GLY A 56 4.26 11.59 -4.71
N LYS A 57 4.19 10.85 -3.60
CA LYS A 57 5.12 10.98 -2.46
C LYS A 57 6.58 10.92 -2.92
N LYS A 58 6.93 9.92 -3.75
CA LYS A 58 8.30 9.77 -4.23
C LYS A 58 8.74 10.93 -5.13
N LEU A 59 7.89 11.38 -6.05
CA LEU A 59 8.20 12.49 -6.97
C LEU A 59 8.30 13.83 -6.22
N PHE A 60 7.42 14.07 -5.25
CA PHE A 60 7.49 15.24 -4.39
C PHE A 60 8.78 15.24 -3.56
N GLN A 61 9.15 14.11 -2.96
CA GLN A 61 10.43 14.01 -2.25
C GLN A 61 11.64 14.21 -3.17
N LEU A 62 11.58 13.76 -4.43
CA LEU A 62 12.66 14.02 -5.40
C LEU A 62 12.74 15.50 -5.76
N PHE A 63 11.61 16.17 -5.93
CA PHE A 63 11.53 17.61 -6.09
C PHE A 63 12.16 18.34 -4.90
N CYS A 64 11.74 18.04 -3.68
CA CYS A 64 12.28 18.68 -2.49
C CYS A 64 13.78 18.40 -2.30
N ARG A 65 14.27 17.20 -2.61
CA ARG A 65 15.71 16.88 -2.57
C ARG A 65 16.53 17.59 -3.64
N SER A 66 15.91 18.03 -4.73
CA SER A 66 16.60 18.83 -5.75
C SER A 66 16.82 20.29 -5.33
N ARG A 67 16.28 20.67 -4.17
CA ARG A 67 16.22 22.04 -3.68
C ARG A 67 16.97 22.19 -2.35
N PRO A 68 18.03 23.01 -2.28
CA PRO A 68 18.80 23.20 -1.05
C PRO A 68 17.94 23.70 0.12
N ASP A 69 16.97 24.58 -0.15
CA ASP A 69 16.08 25.16 0.86
C ASP A 69 15.13 24.14 1.50
N LEU A 70 14.81 23.04 0.82
CA LEU A 70 13.91 21.99 1.32
C LEU A 70 14.65 20.74 1.83
N GLN A 71 15.98 20.72 1.73
CA GLN A 71 16.78 19.54 2.03
C GLN A 71 16.68 19.12 3.51
N ASN A 72 16.68 20.08 4.43
CA ASN A 72 16.55 19.81 5.87
C ASN A 72 15.16 19.26 6.21
N TYR A 73 14.10 19.76 5.58
CA TYR A 73 12.71 19.31 5.78
C TYR A 73 12.53 17.83 5.37
N ILE A 74 13.09 17.43 4.24
CA ILE A 74 13.04 16.02 3.82
C ILE A 74 13.94 15.14 4.68
N SER A 75 15.08 15.65 5.14
CA SER A 75 15.96 14.93 6.06
C SER A 75 15.28 14.68 7.41
N LEU A 76 14.51 15.66 7.91
CA LEU A 76 13.67 15.51 9.09
C LEU A 76 12.57 14.47 8.83
N HIS A 77 11.82 14.58 7.73
CA HIS A 77 10.79 13.59 7.38
C HIS A 77 11.36 12.17 7.34
N ASP A 78 12.51 11.94 6.69
CA ASP A 78 13.16 10.62 6.64
C ASP A 78 13.56 10.13 8.04
N ALA A 79 13.99 11.02 8.93
CA ALA A 79 14.34 10.69 10.31
C ALA A 79 13.10 10.34 11.16
N LEU A 80 11.99 11.06 10.97
CA LEU A 80 10.71 10.77 11.62
C LEU A 80 10.14 9.42 11.18
N ASP A 81 10.16 9.12 9.87
CA ASP A 81 9.78 7.80 9.34
C ASP A 81 10.67 6.68 9.93
N ALA A 82 11.98 6.94 10.08
CA ALA A 82 12.91 5.97 10.65
C ALA A 82 12.64 5.72 12.14
N PHE A 83 12.28 6.76 12.90
CA PHE A 83 12.01 6.68 14.35
C PHE A 83 10.88 5.70 14.67
N GLU A 84 9.81 5.67 13.87
CA GLU A 84 8.69 4.74 14.06
C GLU A 84 9.08 3.26 13.95
N THR A 85 10.18 2.97 13.24
CA THR A 85 10.66 1.61 12.99
C THR A 85 11.79 1.18 13.91
N LYS A 86 12.26 2.07 14.79
CA LYS A 86 13.29 1.77 15.78
C LYS A 86 12.77 0.86 16.88
N CYS A 87 13.64 -0.04 17.37
CA CYS A 87 13.35 -0.82 18.56
C CYS A 87 13.34 0.08 19.81
N ASP A 88 12.63 -0.35 20.84
CA ASP A 88 12.42 0.42 22.07
C ASP A 88 13.75 0.85 22.72
N GLU A 89 14.78 0.01 22.63
CA GLU A 89 16.14 0.29 23.15
C GLU A 89 16.84 1.44 22.40
N GLU A 90 16.64 1.57 21.09
CA GLU A 90 17.28 2.60 20.26
C GLU A 90 16.45 3.88 20.14
N ARG A 91 15.14 3.82 20.43
CA ARG A 91 14.21 4.95 20.20
C ARG A 91 14.64 6.19 20.96
N ARG A 92 15.04 6.06 22.22
CA ARG A 92 15.44 7.21 23.04
C ARG A 92 16.62 7.97 22.43
N ASP A 93 17.73 7.27 22.20
CA ASP A 93 18.95 7.89 21.66
C ASP A 93 18.73 8.45 20.25
N PHE A 94 17.96 7.72 19.43
CA PHE A 94 17.61 8.19 18.09
C PHE A 94 16.70 9.44 18.13
N GLY A 95 15.72 9.48 19.04
CA GLY A 95 14.86 10.64 19.27
C GLY A 95 15.65 11.88 19.72
N VAL A 96 16.59 11.72 20.66
CA VAL A 96 17.50 12.80 21.07
C VAL A 96 18.30 13.31 19.87
N SER A 97 18.78 12.42 19.00
CA SER A 97 19.51 12.81 17.79
C SER A 97 18.65 13.62 16.81
N ILE A 98 17.34 13.35 16.72
CA ILE A 98 16.41 14.13 15.88
C ILE A 98 16.26 15.53 16.45
N ILE A 99 16.03 15.64 17.76
CA ILE A 99 15.86 16.94 18.44
C ILE A 99 17.11 17.80 18.25
N GLN A 100 18.29 17.24 18.53
CA GLN A 100 19.56 17.96 18.40
C GLN A 100 19.86 18.43 16.97
N ARG A 101 19.47 17.63 15.97
CA ARG A 101 19.76 17.93 14.57
C ARG A 101 18.76 18.92 13.97
N PHE A 102 17.48 18.79 14.27
CA PHE A 102 16.43 19.49 13.52
C PHE A 102 15.67 20.54 14.33
N LEU A 103 15.57 20.37 15.66
CA LEU A 103 14.75 21.22 16.53
C LEU A 103 15.58 22.25 17.32
N MET A 104 16.91 22.22 17.22
CA MET A 104 17.80 23.20 17.85
C MET A 104 18.22 24.30 16.88
N SER A 105 18.03 25.56 17.27
CA SER A 105 18.38 26.74 16.45
C SER A 105 19.87 26.84 16.09
N GLN A 106 20.75 26.23 16.89
CA GLN A 106 22.19 26.21 16.68
C GLN A 106 22.64 25.18 15.63
N SER A 107 21.76 24.26 15.24
CA SER A 107 22.09 23.22 14.25
C SER A 107 22.06 23.78 12.82
N ASN A 108 23.01 23.34 11.99
CA ASN A 108 23.01 23.63 10.56
C ASN A 108 21.91 22.87 9.78
N GLN A 109 21.30 21.86 10.41
CA GLN A 109 20.18 21.10 9.86
C GLN A 109 18.84 21.55 10.45
N CYS A 110 18.79 22.68 11.15
CA CYS A 110 17.56 23.13 11.80
C CYS A 110 16.41 23.30 10.81
N VAL A 111 15.20 22.99 11.28
CA VAL A 111 13.96 23.13 10.52
C VAL A 111 13.06 24.11 11.29
N PRO A 112 12.92 25.37 10.84
CA PRO A 112 12.26 26.43 11.60
C PRO A 112 10.85 26.09 12.10
N VAL A 113 10.08 25.37 11.30
CA VAL A 113 8.67 25.06 11.59
C VAL A 113 8.49 24.10 12.76
N VAL A 114 9.52 23.36 13.16
CA VAL A 114 9.43 22.41 14.29
C VAL A 114 10.19 22.88 15.53
N LEU A 115 10.87 24.03 15.49
CA LEU A 115 11.58 24.59 16.65
C LEU A 115 10.69 24.76 17.89
N PRO A 116 9.40 25.20 17.78
CA PRO A 116 8.53 25.34 18.96
C PRO A 116 8.32 24.04 19.74
N HIS A 117 8.51 22.88 19.11
CA HIS A 117 8.24 21.57 19.69
C HIS A 117 9.40 20.98 20.49
N GLU A 118 10.57 21.63 20.52
CA GLU A 118 11.78 21.11 21.18
C GLU A 118 11.51 20.61 22.60
N GLN A 119 10.95 21.47 23.46
CA GLN A 119 10.72 21.15 24.86
C GLN A 119 9.67 20.06 25.06
N SER A 120 8.59 20.08 24.26
CA SER A 120 7.54 19.08 24.34
C SER A 120 8.05 17.70 23.91
N CYS A 121 8.84 17.62 22.84
CA CYS A 121 9.44 16.38 22.39
C CYS A 121 10.45 15.82 23.41
N ILE A 122 11.26 16.66 24.07
CA ILE A 122 12.17 16.21 25.14
C ILE A 122 11.38 15.56 26.28
N GLN A 123 10.34 16.25 26.78
CA GLN A 123 9.52 15.73 27.87
C GLN A 123 8.81 14.43 27.50
N SER A 124 8.21 14.37 26.31
CA SER A 124 7.53 13.17 25.80
C SER A 124 8.51 11.99 25.65
N LEU A 125 9.72 12.25 25.17
CA LEU A 125 10.75 11.23 25.01
C LEU A 125 11.29 10.71 26.35
N GLU A 126 11.31 11.54 27.39
CA GLU A 126 11.69 11.10 28.74
C GLU A 126 10.61 10.29 29.43
N PHE A 127 9.34 10.64 29.20
CA PHE A 127 8.19 10.00 29.84
C PHE A 127 7.76 8.69 29.15
N ASP A 128 7.55 8.73 27.83
CA ASP A 128 7.12 7.58 27.02
C ASP A 128 7.76 7.62 25.61
N PRO A 129 8.99 7.08 25.47
CA PRO A 129 9.66 6.99 24.17
C PRO A 129 8.89 6.15 23.12
N CYS A 130 7.99 5.28 23.57
CA CYS A 130 7.21 4.40 22.71
C CYS A 130 5.93 5.06 22.21
N GLY A 131 5.55 6.20 22.79
CA GLY A 131 4.44 7.05 22.36
C GLY A 131 4.71 7.82 21.06
N ASP A 132 3.74 8.65 20.69
CA ASP A 132 3.79 9.51 19.50
C ASP A 132 4.56 10.82 19.80
N VAL A 133 5.86 10.69 20.09
CA VAL A 133 6.73 11.79 20.58
C VAL A 133 6.80 12.97 19.60
N PHE A 134 6.72 12.71 18.29
CA PHE A 134 6.92 13.71 17.24
C PHE A 134 5.65 13.98 16.44
N HIS A 135 4.47 13.75 17.03
CA HIS A 135 3.18 14.02 16.40
C HIS A 135 3.10 15.44 15.83
N ASP A 136 3.24 16.44 16.70
CA ASP A 136 3.09 17.85 16.33
C ASP A 136 4.18 18.31 15.35
N CYS A 137 5.39 17.76 15.47
CA CYS A 137 6.46 17.99 14.50
C CYS A 137 6.09 17.52 13.08
N ARG A 138 5.36 16.40 12.96
CA ARG A 138 4.90 15.90 11.66
C ARG A 138 3.79 16.76 11.09
N GLU A 139 2.84 17.17 11.92
CA GLU A 139 1.73 18.02 11.49
C GLU A 139 2.26 19.36 10.95
N ASP A 140 3.10 20.08 11.71
CA ASP A 140 3.66 21.36 11.27
C ASP A 140 4.58 21.23 10.05
N LEU A 141 5.32 20.12 9.96
CA LEU A 141 6.13 19.81 8.78
C LEU A 141 5.25 19.62 7.53
N HIS A 142 4.15 18.88 7.66
CA HIS A 142 3.21 18.67 6.56
C HIS A 142 2.44 19.95 6.21
N GLU A 143 2.06 20.75 7.20
CA GLU A 143 1.42 22.05 6.99
C GLU A 143 2.33 22.95 6.12
N TYR A 144 3.60 23.09 6.50
CA TYR A 144 4.57 23.85 5.71
C TYR A 144 4.75 23.29 4.29
N LEU A 145 4.95 21.98 4.17
CA LEU A 145 5.17 21.33 2.87
C LEU A 145 3.94 21.39 1.96
N SER A 146 2.73 21.51 2.53
CA SER A 146 1.47 21.64 1.79
C SER A 146 1.24 23.04 1.20
N GLY A 147 1.98 24.05 1.67
CA GLY A 147 1.92 25.42 1.17
C GLY A 147 2.79 25.65 -0.05
N GLU A 148 3.68 26.65 0.04
CA GLU A 148 4.53 27.09 -1.07
C GLU A 148 5.36 25.96 -1.74
N PRO A 149 5.97 25.00 -1.00
CA PRO A 149 6.68 23.88 -1.62
C PRO A 149 5.79 23.03 -2.53
N PHE A 150 4.53 22.82 -2.16
CA PHE A 150 3.57 22.06 -2.95
C PHE A 150 3.11 22.83 -4.19
N LEU A 151 2.91 24.14 -4.12
CA LEU A 151 2.62 24.98 -5.29
C LEU A 151 3.77 24.90 -6.30
N GLN A 152 5.00 25.09 -5.84
CA GLN A 152 6.19 25.04 -6.69
C GLN A 152 6.46 23.64 -7.26
N TYR A 153 6.09 22.58 -6.53
CA TYR A 153 6.10 21.23 -7.06
C TYR A 153 5.14 21.08 -8.24
N GLN A 154 3.93 21.63 -8.14
CA GLN A 154 2.90 21.52 -9.19
C GLN A 154 3.33 22.18 -10.51
N ASP A 155 4.18 23.20 -10.46
CA ASP A 155 4.74 23.89 -11.62
C ASP A 155 6.06 23.25 -12.12
N SER A 156 6.50 22.14 -11.52
CA SER A 156 7.77 21.49 -11.83
C SER A 156 7.62 20.29 -12.76
N MET A 157 8.73 19.92 -13.43
CA MET A 157 8.81 18.70 -14.24
C MET A 157 8.52 17.40 -13.47
N PHE A 158 8.61 17.42 -12.13
CA PHE A 158 8.27 16.26 -11.30
C PHE A 158 6.76 16.03 -11.27
N PHE A 159 5.96 17.10 -11.29
CA PHE A 159 4.52 17.01 -11.38
C PHE A 159 4.06 16.60 -12.79
N ASP A 160 4.72 17.10 -13.84
CA ASP A 160 4.53 16.59 -15.20
C ASP A 160 4.73 15.08 -15.28
N ARG A 161 5.80 14.59 -14.64
CA ARG A 161 6.07 13.15 -14.55
C ARG A 161 4.99 12.43 -13.74
N PHE A 162 4.46 13.03 -12.68
CA PHE A 162 3.35 12.47 -11.92
C PHE A 162 2.09 12.32 -12.79
N LEU A 163 1.77 13.33 -13.60
CA LEU A 163 0.65 13.28 -14.55
C LEU A 163 0.83 12.17 -15.59
N GLN A 164 2.03 12.01 -16.15
CA GLN A 164 2.34 10.90 -17.06
C GLN A 164 2.11 9.53 -16.41
N TRP A 165 2.49 9.36 -15.14
CA TRP A 165 2.20 8.14 -14.38
C TRP A 165 0.70 7.94 -14.16
N LYS A 166 -0.03 9.01 -13.84
CA LYS A 166 -1.49 8.96 -13.68
C LYS A 166 -2.21 8.60 -14.98
N MET A 167 -1.71 9.05 -16.12
CA MET A 167 -2.23 8.64 -17.42
C MET A 167 -2.03 7.15 -17.70
N VAL A 168 -0.89 6.58 -17.29
CA VAL A 168 -0.62 5.14 -17.38
C VAL A 168 -1.53 4.35 -16.43
N GLU A 169 -1.74 4.85 -15.21
CA GLU A 169 -2.63 4.25 -14.22
C GLU A 169 -4.09 4.22 -14.68
N ARG A 170 -4.56 5.29 -15.33
CA ARG A 170 -5.95 5.42 -15.84
C ARG A 170 -6.22 4.64 -17.12
N GLN A 171 -5.24 3.94 -17.70
CA GLN A 171 -5.46 3.15 -18.90
C GLN A 171 -6.47 2.02 -18.63
N PRO A 172 -7.38 1.72 -19.58
CA PRO A 172 -8.35 0.66 -19.42
C PRO A 172 -7.71 -0.70 -19.15
N ILE A 173 -8.08 -1.31 -18.03
CA ILE A 173 -7.59 -2.64 -17.65
C ILE A 173 -8.48 -3.70 -18.27
N THR A 174 -7.86 -4.61 -19.03
CA THR A 174 -8.54 -5.74 -19.65
C THR A 174 -7.89 -7.06 -19.27
N LYS A 175 -8.55 -8.19 -19.57
CA LYS A 175 -7.99 -9.53 -19.38
C LYS A 175 -6.60 -9.72 -20.00
N HIS A 176 -6.27 -8.96 -21.04
CA HIS A 176 -5.00 -9.05 -21.77
C HIS A 176 -3.80 -8.50 -20.99
N ALA A 177 -4.03 -7.71 -19.92
CA ALA A 177 -3.00 -7.25 -19.00
C ALA A 177 -2.43 -8.40 -18.13
N PHE A 178 -3.13 -9.52 -18.04
CA PHE A 178 -2.82 -10.61 -17.11
C PHE A 178 -2.46 -11.92 -17.84
N ARG A 179 -1.54 -12.68 -17.25
CA ARG A 179 -1.34 -14.11 -17.54
C ARG A 179 -2.00 -14.92 -16.44
N GLN A 180 -2.88 -15.83 -16.79
CA GLN A 180 -3.54 -16.73 -15.84
C GLN A 180 -2.71 -18.00 -15.64
N TYR A 181 -2.61 -18.46 -14.39
CA TYR A 181 -1.89 -19.67 -13.97
C TYR A 181 -2.87 -20.71 -13.42
N ARG A 182 -2.60 -21.26 -12.23
CA ARG A 182 -3.40 -22.33 -11.61
C ARG A 182 -4.61 -21.79 -10.85
N LEU A 183 -5.60 -22.65 -10.69
CA LEU A 183 -6.70 -22.45 -9.75
C LEU A 183 -6.18 -22.54 -8.31
N LEU A 184 -6.59 -21.60 -7.46
CA LEU A 184 -6.23 -21.52 -6.04
C LEU A 184 -7.37 -21.96 -5.12
N GLY A 185 -8.62 -21.78 -5.57
CA GLY A 185 -9.79 -22.18 -4.82
C GLY A 185 -11.07 -21.96 -5.60
N LYS A 186 -12.13 -22.66 -5.22
CA LYS A 186 -13.49 -22.48 -5.72
C LYS A 186 -14.37 -21.98 -4.58
N GLY A 187 -15.20 -20.99 -4.86
CA GLY A 187 -16.16 -20.41 -3.92
C GLY A 187 -17.59 -20.44 -4.48
N GLY A 188 -18.54 -19.93 -3.71
CA GLY A 188 -19.96 -19.99 -4.07
C GLY A 188 -20.35 -19.26 -5.36
N PHE A 189 -19.61 -18.21 -5.73
CA PHE A 189 -19.90 -17.36 -6.91
C PHE A 189 -18.89 -17.53 -8.06
N GLY A 190 -17.89 -18.40 -7.91
CA GLY A 190 -16.89 -18.63 -8.96
C GLY A 190 -15.55 -19.11 -8.41
N GLU A 191 -14.48 -18.69 -9.06
CA GLU A 191 -13.15 -19.29 -8.91
C GLU A 191 -12.09 -18.24 -8.62
N VAL A 192 -11.06 -18.63 -7.86
CA VAL A 192 -9.89 -17.79 -7.59
C VAL A 192 -8.69 -18.39 -8.30
N TRP A 193 -8.08 -17.62 -9.20
CA TRP A 193 -6.95 -18.04 -10.02
C TRP A 193 -5.69 -17.26 -9.68
N ALA A 194 -4.53 -17.91 -9.66
CA ALA A 194 -3.26 -17.20 -9.67
C ALA A 194 -3.10 -16.49 -11.03
N CYS A 195 -2.66 -15.24 -11.02
CA CYS A 195 -2.40 -14.47 -12.23
C CYS A 195 -1.14 -13.60 -12.07
N GLN A 196 -0.58 -13.15 -13.19
CA GLN A 196 0.57 -12.27 -13.23
C GLN A 196 0.27 -11.06 -14.10
N VAL A 197 0.57 -9.86 -13.63
CA VAL A 197 0.53 -8.65 -14.47
C VAL A 197 1.68 -8.73 -15.47
N ARG A 198 1.36 -8.73 -16.77
CA ARG A 198 2.35 -8.91 -17.84
C ARG A 198 3.42 -7.82 -17.86
N ALA A 199 3.04 -6.58 -17.59
CA ALA A 199 3.97 -5.46 -17.65
C ALA A 199 4.98 -5.49 -16.49
N THR A 200 4.52 -5.74 -15.26
CA THR A 200 5.36 -5.65 -14.06
C THR A 200 5.98 -6.99 -13.65
N GLY A 201 5.35 -8.11 -14.02
CA GLY A 201 5.72 -9.46 -13.58
C GLY A 201 5.16 -9.82 -12.19
N MET A 202 4.38 -8.95 -11.58
CA MET A 202 3.86 -9.13 -10.22
C MET A 202 2.73 -10.17 -10.18
N MET A 203 2.78 -11.05 -9.18
CA MET A 203 1.80 -12.12 -8.96
C MET A 203 0.63 -11.64 -8.10
N TYR A 204 -0.58 -12.02 -8.49
CA TYR A 204 -1.85 -11.68 -7.82
C TYR A 204 -2.81 -12.88 -7.82
N ALA A 205 -3.86 -12.79 -7.02
CA ALA A 205 -5.02 -13.67 -7.08
C ALA A 205 -6.17 -12.97 -7.83
N CYS A 206 -6.69 -13.58 -8.88
CA CYS A 206 -7.86 -13.10 -9.63
C CYS A 206 -9.09 -13.87 -9.17
N LYS A 207 -9.93 -13.23 -8.34
CA LYS A 207 -11.26 -13.72 -7.97
C LYS A 207 -12.22 -13.40 -9.11
N LYS A 208 -12.73 -14.46 -9.77
CA LYS A 208 -13.66 -14.39 -10.88
C LYS A 208 -15.05 -14.76 -10.41
N LEU A 209 -15.98 -13.83 -10.53
CA LEU A 209 -17.39 -14.01 -10.22
C LEU A 209 -18.16 -14.19 -11.53
N GLU A 210 -18.76 -15.35 -11.75
CA GLU A 210 -19.51 -15.62 -12.98
C GLU A 210 -20.80 -14.79 -13.01
N LYS A 211 -20.98 -13.96 -14.05
CA LYS A 211 -22.12 -13.03 -14.16
C LYS A 211 -23.48 -13.76 -14.08
N THR A 212 -23.55 -14.95 -14.66
CA THR A 212 -24.73 -15.83 -14.61
C THR A 212 -25.04 -16.29 -13.19
N HIS A 213 -24.03 -16.71 -12.41
CA HIS A 213 -24.20 -17.13 -11.02
C HIS A 213 -24.53 -15.97 -10.09
N VAL A 214 -23.87 -14.82 -10.28
CA VAL A 214 -24.15 -13.58 -9.53
C VAL A 214 -25.62 -13.20 -9.73
N LYS A 215 -26.08 -13.12 -10.99
CA LYS A 215 -27.47 -12.78 -11.32
C LYS A 215 -28.47 -13.79 -10.77
N LYS A 216 -28.20 -15.10 -10.94
CA LYS A 216 -29.08 -16.18 -10.46
C LYS A 216 -29.32 -16.12 -8.95
N ARG A 217 -28.32 -15.69 -8.18
CA ARG A 217 -28.37 -15.61 -6.71
C ARG A 217 -28.65 -14.20 -6.18
N ARG A 218 -28.97 -13.23 -7.06
CA ARG A 218 -29.16 -11.82 -6.71
C ARG A 218 -27.97 -11.23 -5.91
N GLY A 219 -26.76 -11.62 -6.31
CA GLY A 219 -25.51 -11.29 -5.61
C GLY A 219 -24.84 -10.00 -6.08
N GLU A 220 -25.51 -9.17 -6.88
CA GLU A 220 -24.94 -7.96 -7.48
C GLU A 220 -24.49 -6.95 -6.41
N SER A 221 -25.35 -6.66 -5.44
CA SER A 221 -25.05 -5.75 -4.32
C SER A 221 -23.89 -6.27 -3.47
N MET A 222 -23.84 -7.58 -3.23
CA MET A 222 -22.76 -8.21 -2.47
C MET A 222 -21.41 -8.07 -3.19
N ALA A 223 -21.38 -8.34 -4.51
CA ALA A 223 -20.17 -8.21 -5.31
C ALA A 223 -19.68 -6.76 -5.40
N LEU A 224 -20.60 -5.81 -5.57
CA LEU A 224 -20.28 -4.38 -5.61
C LEU A 224 -19.77 -3.88 -4.25
N ASN A 225 -20.42 -4.26 -3.16
CA ASN A 225 -20.02 -3.89 -1.81
C ASN A 225 -18.64 -4.46 -1.46
N GLU A 226 -18.35 -5.71 -1.82
CA GLU A 226 -17.01 -6.28 -1.64
C GLU A 226 -15.95 -5.46 -2.41
N LYS A 227 -16.23 -5.08 -3.67
CA LYS A 227 -15.31 -4.24 -4.45
C LYS A 227 -15.08 -2.88 -3.82
N GLN A 228 -16.14 -2.19 -3.36
CA GLN A 228 -16.05 -0.85 -2.79
C GLN A 228 -15.28 -0.84 -1.47
N ILE A 229 -15.55 -1.83 -0.61
CA ILE A 229 -14.80 -2.01 0.64
C ILE A 229 -13.31 -2.22 0.33
N LEU A 230 -12.97 -3.15 -0.56
CA LEU A 230 -11.57 -3.44 -0.86
C LEU A 230 -10.83 -2.32 -1.60
N GLU A 231 -11.55 -1.40 -2.24
CA GLU A 231 -10.98 -0.22 -2.91
C GLU A 231 -10.61 0.88 -1.92
N GLY A 232 -11.39 1.05 -0.84
CA GLY A 232 -11.10 2.03 0.21
C GLY A 232 -10.04 1.58 1.22
N LEU A 233 -9.64 0.31 1.20
CA LEU A 233 -8.71 -0.27 2.16
C LEU A 233 -7.28 -0.30 1.61
N ASP A 234 -6.33 0.22 2.39
CA ASP A 234 -4.91 -0.02 2.20
C ASP A 234 -4.27 -0.51 3.50
N SER A 235 -4.27 -1.83 3.68
CA SER A 235 -3.73 -2.45 4.89
C SER A 235 -2.71 -3.52 4.58
N ARG A 236 -1.65 -3.55 5.39
CA ARG A 236 -0.73 -4.68 5.40
C ARG A 236 -1.37 -5.96 5.95
N PHE A 237 -2.53 -5.92 6.59
CA PHE A 237 -3.16 -7.09 7.23
C PHE A 237 -4.46 -7.53 6.55
N VAL A 238 -4.94 -6.76 5.57
CA VAL A 238 -6.09 -7.10 4.71
C VAL A 238 -5.60 -7.36 3.30
N VAL A 239 -6.37 -8.12 2.51
CA VAL A 239 -6.09 -8.30 1.08
C VAL A 239 -6.44 -6.99 0.35
N ASN A 240 -5.49 -6.39 -0.34
CA ASN A 240 -5.73 -5.17 -1.11
C ASN A 240 -6.24 -5.50 -2.52
N LEU A 241 -7.17 -4.70 -3.03
CA LEU A 241 -7.60 -4.71 -4.42
C LEU A 241 -6.62 -3.90 -5.27
N ALA A 242 -6.02 -4.54 -6.28
CA ALA A 242 -5.13 -3.87 -7.22
C ALA A 242 -5.86 -3.47 -8.52
N TYR A 243 -6.78 -4.31 -8.99
CA TYR A 243 -7.53 -4.04 -10.22
C TYR A 243 -8.94 -4.63 -10.14
N ALA A 244 -9.92 -3.93 -10.68
CA ALA A 244 -11.24 -4.48 -10.99
C ALA A 244 -11.48 -4.33 -12.49
N TYR A 245 -11.92 -5.41 -13.14
CA TYR A 245 -12.30 -5.38 -14.56
C TYR A 245 -13.37 -6.42 -14.84
N GLU A 246 -14.01 -6.32 -15.99
CA GLU A 246 -14.98 -7.32 -16.43
C GLU A 246 -14.57 -8.02 -17.72
N THR A 247 -15.17 -9.17 -17.93
CA THR A 247 -15.11 -9.92 -19.18
C THR A 247 -16.53 -10.18 -19.66
N LYS A 248 -16.65 -10.84 -20.83
CA LYS A 248 -17.94 -11.29 -21.36
C LYS A 248 -18.75 -12.11 -20.36
N HIS A 249 -18.11 -12.90 -19.50
CA HIS A 249 -18.78 -13.89 -18.64
C HIS A 249 -18.56 -13.70 -17.13
N ALA A 250 -17.60 -12.88 -16.71
CA ALA A 250 -17.24 -12.75 -15.31
C ALA A 250 -16.84 -11.32 -14.92
N LEU A 251 -17.11 -10.96 -13.66
CA LEU A 251 -16.51 -9.83 -12.96
C LEU A 251 -15.22 -10.31 -12.29
N CYS A 252 -14.13 -9.56 -12.41
CA CYS A 252 -12.81 -9.96 -11.97
C CYS A 252 -12.23 -8.95 -10.98
N MET A 253 -11.86 -9.43 -9.79
CA MET A 253 -11.14 -8.65 -8.78
C MET A 253 -9.74 -9.23 -8.64
N VAL A 254 -8.72 -8.41 -8.84
CA VAL A 254 -7.30 -8.78 -8.74
C VAL A 254 -6.79 -8.32 -7.40
N LEU A 255 -6.52 -9.30 -6.53
CA LEU A 255 -6.23 -9.13 -5.11
C LEU A 255 -4.79 -9.56 -4.78
N THR A 256 -4.25 -9.06 -3.68
CA THR A 256 -2.97 -9.53 -3.12
C THR A 256 -2.90 -11.07 -3.08
N MET A 257 -1.82 -11.63 -3.64
CA MET A 257 -1.62 -13.08 -3.67
C MET A 257 -1.22 -13.62 -2.29
N MET A 258 -1.99 -14.57 -1.77
CA MET A 258 -1.75 -15.22 -0.48
C MET A 258 -1.37 -16.68 -0.69
N ASN A 259 -0.06 -16.98 -0.65
CA ASN A 259 0.46 -18.31 -1.00
C ASN A 259 0.39 -19.34 0.15
N GLY A 260 0.22 -18.88 1.40
CA GLY A 260 0.30 -19.73 2.58
C GLY A 260 -0.90 -20.66 2.80
N GLY A 261 -1.97 -20.57 2.01
CA GLY A 261 -3.24 -21.24 2.33
C GLY A 261 -4.03 -20.46 3.39
N ASP A 262 -5.07 -21.09 3.95
CA ASP A 262 -5.89 -20.50 5.01
C ASP A 262 -5.59 -21.11 6.39
N LEU A 263 -5.96 -20.40 7.46
CA LEU A 263 -5.72 -20.85 8.83
C LEU A 263 -6.38 -22.19 9.13
N ARG A 264 -7.53 -22.50 8.51
CA ARG A 264 -8.20 -23.80 8.67
C ARG A 264 -7.29 -24.93 8.19
N PHE A 265 -6.69 -24.78 7.02
CA PHE A 265 -5.72 -25.76 6.51
C PHE A 265 -4.52 -25.91 7.47
N HIS A 266 -3.98 -24.81 8.00
CA HIS A 266 -2.86 -24.87 8.96
C HIS A 266 -3.23 -25.54 10.29
N ILE A 267 -4.46 -25.36 10.77
CA ILE A 267 -4.91 -25.91 12.05
C ILE A 267 -5.22 -27.40 11.95
N TYR A 268 -5.85 -27.85 10.84
CA TYR A 268 -6.40 -29.20 10.77
C TYR A 268 -5.63 -30.15 9.84
N ASN A 269 -4.84 -29.62 8.90
CA ASN A 269 -4.23 -30.41 7.83
C ASN A 269 -2.70 -30.38 7.84
N ILE A 270 -2.07 -29.64 8.75
CA ILE A 270 -0.62 -29.61 8.91
C ILE A 270 -0.24 -30.22 10.26
N GLY A 271 0.39 -31.40 10.24
CA GLY A 271 0.92 -32.04 11.43
C GLY A 271 -0.17 -32.40 12.45
N VAL A 272 0.12 -32.13 13.73
CA VAL A 272 -0.82 -32.35 14.84
C VAL A 272 -1.87 -31.24 14.84
N PRO A 273 -3.18 -31.55 14.97
CA PRO A 273 -4.22 -30.53 15.00
C PRO A 273 -3.98 -29.45 16.05
N GLY A 274 -4.11 -28.20 15.63
CA GLY A 274 -3.84 -27.02 16.46
C GLY A 274 -2.63 -26.21 15.97
N LEU A 275 -2.35 -25.13 16.68
CA LEU A 275 -1.18 -24.28 16.45
C LEU A 275 -0.46 -24.08 17.79
N GLU A 276 0.86 -24.02 17.74
CA GLU A 276 1.67 -23.65 18.90
C GLU A 276 1.27 -22.27 19.43
N LYS A 277 1.35 -22.09 20.75
CA LYS A 277 0.92 -20.89 21.46
C LYS A 277 1.50 -19.60 20.85
N ASP A 278 2.76 -19.59 20.48
CA ASP A 278 3.40 -18.40 19.92
C ASP A 278 2.96 -18.11 18.48
N ARG A 279 2.66 -19.15 17.68
CA ARG A 279 2.01 -18.99 16.37
C ARG A 279 0.59 -18.45 16.51
N VAL A 280 -0.16 -18.90 17.51
CA VAL A 280 -1.51 -18.37 17.80
C VAL A 280 -1.43 -16.90 18.17
N ARG A 281 -0.54 -16.53 19.10
CA ARG A 281 -0.32 -15.14 19.54
C ARG A 281 0.03 -14.23 18.35
N PHE A 282 0.96 -14.66 17.51
CA PHE A 282 1.38 -13.89 16.33
C PHE A 282 0.23 -13.69 15.34
N ASN A 283 -0.47 -14.76 14.94
CA ASN A 283 -1.59 -14.67 14.02
C ASN A 283 -2.75 -13.82 14.60
N ALA A 284 -3.02 -13.96 15.90
CA ALA A 284 -4.02 -13.15 16.57
C ALA A 284 -3.66 -11.66 16.54
N ALA A 285 -2.39 -11.31 16.80
CA ALA A 285 -1.92 -9.93 16.70
C ALA A 285 -2.11 -9.34 15.28
N GLU A 286 -1.74 -10.08 14.24
CA GLU A 286 -1.95 -9.63 12.85
C GLU A 286 -3.45 -9.48 12.50
N VAL A 287 -4.30 -10.39 12.97
CA VAL A 287 -5.76 -10.28 12.79
C VAL A 287 -6.30 -9.05 13.51
N CYS A 288 -5.86 -8.81 14.75
CA CYS A 288 -6.22 -7.61 15.51
C CYS A 288 -5.81 -6.34 14.76
N CYS A 289 -4.59 -6.24 14.23
CA CYS A 289 -4.17 -5.09 13.43
C CYS A 289 -5.05 -4.88 12.18
N GLY A 290 -5.45 -5.96 11.51
CA GLY A 290 -6.39 -5.86 10.39
C GLY A 290 -7.77 -5.35 10.82
N LEU A 291 -8.30 -5.83 11.95
CA LEU A 291 -9.61 -5.42 12.47
C LEU A 291 -9.59 -3.96 12.93
N ILE A 292 -8.52 -3.53 13.60
CA ILE A 292 -8.32 -2.12 13.99
C ILE A 292 -8.40 -1.23 12.75
N HIS A 293 -7.70 -1.59 11.67
CA HIS A 293 -7.74 -0.82 10.43
C HIS A 293 -9.15 -0.78 9.80
N LEU A 294 -9.88 -1.90 9.77
CA LEU A 294 -11.26 -1.88 9.31
C LEU A 294 -12.16 -0.97 10.15
N HIS A 295 -11.97 -0.99 11.47
CA HIS A 295 -12.75 -0.15 12.38
C HIS A 295 -12.40 1.34 12.24
N GLN A 296 -11.14 1.69 11.96
CA GLN A 296 -10.73 3.07 11.63
C GLN A 296 -11.46 3.59 10.39
N GLU A 297 -11.67 2.72 9.40
CA GLU A 297 -12.48 3.00 8.20
C GLU A 297 -14.00 2.81 8.41
N SER A 298 -14.46 2.70 9.68
CA SER A 298 -15.86 2.49 10.04
C SER A 298 -16.52 1.24 9.44
N ILE A 299 -15.72 0.23 9.11
CA ILE A 299 -16.17 -1.05 8.54
C ILE A 299 -16.22 -2.12 9.63
N VAL A 300 -17.43 -2.63 9.91
CA VAL A 300 -17.61 -3.79 10.80
C VAL A 300 -17.54 -5.08 9.99
N TYR A 301 -16.49 -5.87 10.22
CA TYR A 301 -16.36 -7.18 9.60
C TYR A 301 -17.32 -8.20 10.23
N ARG A 302 -18.51 -8.35 9.65
CA ARG A 302 -19.54 -9.31 10.10
C ARG A 302 -19.43 -10.61 9.32
N ILE A 303 -18.84 -11.63 9.93
CA ILE A 303 -18.78 -12.97 9.34
C ILE A 303 -20.13 -13.66 9.47
N SER A 304 -20.87 -13.75 8.37
CA SER A 304 -21.76 -14.89 8.10
C SER A 304 -20.94 -15.85 7.21
N THR A 305 -20.26 -16.82 7.83
CA THR A 305 -19.62 -17.99 7.19
C THR A 305 -18.60 -17.75 6.04
N TYR A 306 -17.32 -17.43 6.37
CA TYR A 306 -16.04 -17.53 5.58
C TYR A 306 -15.91 -16.85 4.18
N PRO A 307 -14.74 -16.40 3.66
CA PRO A 307 -13.42 -16.04 4.23
C PRO A 307 -12.87 -14.71 3.61
N CYS A 308 -13.18 -13.53 4.14
CA CYS A 308 -12.53 -12.28 3.69
C CYS A 308 -11.28 -11.94 4.53
N PHE A 309 -11.26 -12.36 5.80
CA PHE A 309 -10.03 -12.43 6.60
C PHE A 309 -9.25 -13.69 6.27
N ARG A 310 -8.36 -13.59 5.28
CA ARG A 310 -7.17 -14.44 5.25
C ARG A 310 -6.07 -13.66 5.96
N ALA A 311 -5.90 -13.90 7.26
CA ALA A 311 -4.72 -13.43 7.99
C ALA A 311 -3.48 -13.75 7.14
N LYS A 312 -2.56 -12.79 7.03
CA LYS A 312 -1.28 -13.00 6.37
C LYS A 312 -0.46 -13.98 7.19
N VAL A 313 -0.72 -15.28 7.06
CA VAL A 313 0.25 -16.29 7.50
C VAL A 313 1.47 -16.15 6.59
N ARG A 314 2.36 -15.22 6.96
CA ARG A 314 3.70 -15.10 6.41
C ARG A 314 4.44 -16.31 6.94
N ASP A 315 4.52 -17.34 6.11
CA ASP A 315 5.43 -18.46 6.32
C ASP A 315 6.86 -17.91 6.13
N ARG A 316 7.42 -17.31 7.20
CA ARG A 316 8.87 -17.16 7.30
C ARG A 316 9.40 -18.53 7.72
N ARG A 317 9.87 -19.28 6.73
CA ARG A 317 10.96 -20.23 6.99
C ARG A 317 12.20 -19.44 7.36
#